data_AF-A0A962GQH9-F1
#
_entry.id   AF-A0A962GQH9-F1
#
_cell.length_a   1.000
_cell.length_b   1.000
_cell.length_c   1.000
_cell.angle_alpha   90.00
_cell.angle_beta   90.00
_cell.angle_gamma   90.00
#
_symmetry.space_group_name_H-M   'P 1'
#
loop_
_entity.id
_entity.type
_entity.pdbx_description
1 polymer ?
#
loop_
_entity_poly.entity_id
_entity_poly.type
_entity_poly.pdbx_seq_one_letter_code
_entity_poly.pdbx_strand_id
1 'polypeptide(L)'
;MTTATQGGLTIDGYSQPGASANTLAVPAGTNAQLRIEIAGSELTMQAPITLRGIAFGGPLSIERIGGFCCGTDPGSGRYEIEGNYFGLRADGLTPSAVPGILLHISTSSGNVDGVRIGGELPAQRNVFGSNGGATTSTECLRLTGTHHQVHGNLIGTDRSGMLALGCTTGILLQGQAIDIGGSGSAQGNLFAGHHDRAISISGTQTAGTVKAVIQGNRFGVAVDGSTPLPIGTRNVNSNDLPMIRGDNTASVVRIGGSTPAAANLFAHAGLGRPPLPSTPPYVQTAVSGLPGRWEILGNRYRGNRGAGIDTTNAGSGRRPTDVGDSDSATRSKLQNFPVISAFRRNGDAIEVDYLVDSSFAAVPGAGQSTYPLRIEFYAADGAAGAELLGV
;
A
#
# COMPACT_ATOMS: atom_id res chain seq x y z
N MET A 1 18.43 -39.00 -13.56
CA MET A 1 18.61 -38.05 -12.45
C MET A 1 19.61 -37.00 -12.89
N THR A 2 19.13 -35.94 -13.53
CA THR A 2 19.90 -34.73 -13.78
C THR A 2 19.58 -33.76 -12.66
N THR A 3 20.59 -33.44 -11.87
CA THR A 3 20.59 -32.41 -10.84
C THR A 3 20.27 -31.05 -11.48
N ALA A 4 19.00 -30.64 -11.39
CA ALA A 4 18.62 -29.26 -11.65
C ALA A 4 19.41 -28.36 -10.71
N THR A 5 20.16 -27.43 -11.27
CA THR A 5 20.92 -26.42 -10.54
C THR A 5 20.01 -25.71 -9.54
N GLN A 6 20.39 -25.71 -8.26
CA GLN A 6 19.78 -24.91 -7.18
C GLN A 6 19.89 -23.37 -7.38
N GLY A 7 20.30 -22.91 -8.56
CA GLY A 7 20.25 -21.50 -8.94
C GLY A 7 18.97 -21.24 -9.70
N GLY A 8 18.07 -20.41 -9.16
CA GLY A 8 16.89 -19.93 -9.89
C GLY A 8 17.28 -19.29 -11.23
N LEU A 9 16.35 -19.29 -12.18
CA LEU A 9 16.56 -18.66 -13.49
C LEU A 9 16.81 -17.16 -13.29
N THR A 10 17.83 -16.59 -13.92
CA THR A 10 18.00 -15.12 -13.97
C THR A 10 17.81 -14.65 -15.41
N ILE A 11 16.87 -13.73 -15.62
CA ILE A 11 16.73 -12.99 -16.87
C ILE A 11 17.16 -11.55 -16.60
N ASP A 12 18.31 -11.19 -17.17
CA ASP A 12 18.94 -9.89 -16.99
C ASP A 12 18.92 -9.07 -18.28
N GLY A 13 17.91 -8.22 -18.42
CA GLY A 13 17.78 -7.29 -19.53
C GLY A 13 18.83 -6.17 -19.53
N TYR A 14 19.52 -5.92 -18.41
CA TYR A 14 20.62 -4.96 -18.35
C TYR A 14 21.90 -5.46 -19.03
N SER A 15 21.95 -6.75 -19.38
CA SER A 15 23.04 -7.31 -20.21
C SER A 15 22.97 -6.89 -21.69
N GLN A 16 21.86 -6.28 -22.13
CA GLN A 16 21.71 -5.84 -23.51
C GLN A 16 22.56 -4.59 -23.83
N PRO A 17 23.15 -4.50 -25.04
CA PRO A 17 23.84 -3.30 -25.48
C PRO A 17 22.97 -2.03 -25.34
N GLY A 18 23.51 -1.03 -24.64
CA GLY A 18 22.85 0.25 -24.41
C GLY A 18 21.76 0.23 -23.33
N ALA A 19 21.59 -0.86 -22.59
CA ALA A 19 20.81 -0.90 -21.35
C ALA A 19 21.65 -0.41 -20.16
N SER A 20 21.00 0.17 -19.16
CA SER A 20 21.67 0.60 -17.92
C SER A 20 20.71 0.58 -16.74
N ALA A 21 21.16 0.04 -15.61
CA ALA A 21 20.39 0.04 -14.38
C ALA A 21 20.23 1.45 -13.79
N ASN A 22 19.20 1.63 -12.98
CA ASN A 22 18.98 2.89 -12.28
C ASN A 22 20.11 3.20 -11.30
N THR A 23 20.57 4.45 -11.29
CA THR A 23 21.54 4.96 -10.32
C THR A 23 20.99 6.08 -9.44
N LEU A 24 19.77 6.55 -9.70
CA LEU A 24 19.14 7.62 -8.92
C LEU A 24 18.67 7.11 -7.57
N ALA A 25 19.15 7.74 -6.49
CA ALA A 25 18.75 7.42 -5.13
C ALA A 25 17.26 7.74 -4.86
N VAL A 26 16.65 7.00 -3.94
CA VAL A 26 15.33 7.33 -3.39
C VAL A 26 15.39 8.72 -2.74
N PRO A 27 14.42 9.62 -3.01
CA PRO A 27 13.12 9.35 -3.61
C PRO A 27 12.98 9.65 -5.11
N ALA A 28 14.05 9.96 -5.84
CA ALA A 28 13.94 10.30 -7.26
C ALA A 28 13.30 9.17 -8.09
N GLY A 29 12.89 9.50 -9.32
CA GLY A 29 12.45 8.52 -10.31
C GLY A 29 13.53 7.51 -10.69
N THR A 30 13.51 7.04 -11.93
CA THR A 30 14.54 6.13 -12.46
C THR A 30 15.11 6.63 -13.78
N ASN A 31 16.44 6.55 -13.90
CA ASN A 31 17.16 6.76 -15.15
C ASN A 31 17.48 5.45 -15.88
N ALA A 32 16.90 4.32 -15.44
CA ALA A 32 17.11 3.03 -16.08
C ALA A 32 16.74 3.07 -17.57
N GLN A 33 17.62 2.51 -18.39
CA GLN A 33 17.43 2.35 -19.82
C GLN A 33 17.17 0.88 -20.09
N LEU A 34 15.91 0.54 -20.38
CA LEU A 34 15.49 -0.81 -20.71
C LEU A 34 15.52 -0.97 -22.24
N ARG A 35 15.94 -2.15 -22.71
CA ARG A 35 16.04 -2.48 -24.15
C ARG A 35 15.21 -3.68 -24.56
N ILE A 36 14.66 -4.41 -23.60
CA ILE A 36 13.80 -5.57 -23.83
C ILE A 36 12.37 -5.18 -23.46
N GLU A 37 11.45 -5.41 -24.38
CA GLU A 37 10.01 -5.33 -24.15
C GLU A 37 9.40 -6.71 -24.41
N ILE A 38 8.67 -7.25 -23.42
CA ILE A 38 7.85 -8.44 -23.56
C ILE A 38 6.41 -7.97 -23.71
N ALA A 39 5.86 -8.13 -24.91
CA ALA A 39 4.48 -7.79 -25.24
C ALA A 39 3.71 -9.07 -25.60
N GLY A 40 2.39 -9.06 -25.34
CA GLY A 40 1.51 -10.18 -25.67
C GLY A 40 0.57 -10.56 -24.53
N SER A 41 0.07 -11.79 -24.57
CA SER A 41 -0.71 -12.39 -23.49
C SER A 41 0.11 -12.56 -22.21
N GLU A 42 -0.56 -12.95 -21.13
CA GLU A 42 0.04 -13.22 -19.83
C GLU A 42 1.24 -14.18 -19.91
N LEU A 43 2.35 -13.79 -19.29
CA LEU A 43 3.51 -14.63 -19.06
C LEU A 43 3.42 -15.23 -17.65
N THR A 44 3.42 -16.56 -17.54
CA THR A 44 3.37 -17.23 -16.23
C THR A 44 4.71 -17.88 -15.89
N MET A 45 5.29 -17.49 -14.76
CA MET A 45 6.50 -18.09 -14.20
C MET A 45 6.11 -19.01 -13.04
N GLN A 46 6.57 -20.26 -13.08
CA GLN A 46 6.19 -21.27 -12.09
C GLN A 46 7.36 -21.74 -11.21
N ALA A 47 8.56 -21.24 -11.47
CA ALA A 47 9.79 -21.58 -10.76
C ALA A 47 10.49 -20.32 -10.23
N PRO A 48 11.35 -20.44 -9.19
CA PRO A 48 12.12 -19.31 -8.67
C PRO A 48 12.90 -18.59 -9.76
N ILE A 49 12.80 -17.25 -9.77
CA ILE A 49 13.31 -16.42 -10.86
C ILE A 49 13.78 -15.05 -10.36
N THR A 50 14.88 -14.56 -10.94
CA THR A 50 15.27 -13.15 -10.88
C THR A 50 14.97 -12.51 -12.24
N LEU A 51 14.09 -11.52 -12.26
CA LEU A 51 13.74 -10.73 -13.45
C LEU A 51 14.20 -9.30 -13.25
N ARG A 52 15.05 -8.81 -14.16
CA ARG A 52 15.48 -7.41 -14.14
C ARG A 52 15.72 -6.79 -15.50
N GLY A 53 15.48 -5.48 -15.61
CA GLY A 53 15.75 -4.71 -16.83
C GLY A 53 14.81 -5.03 -18.00
N ILE A 54 13.58 -5.45 -17.72
CA ILE A 54 12.58 -5.82 -18.72
C ILE A 54 11.36 -4.91 -18.60
N ALA A 55 10.81 -4.50 -19.75
CA ALA A 55 9.52 -3.81 -19.82
C ALA A 55 8.42 -4.82 -20.20
N PHE A 56 7.41 -4.96 -19.35
CA PHE A 56 6.27 -5.83 -19.54
C PHE A 56 5.09 -5.02 -20.07
N GLY A 57 4.83 -5.19 -21.37
CA GLY A 57 3.66 -4.67 -22.06
C GLY A 57 2.42 -5.56 -21.95
N GLY A 58 2.51 -6.72 -21.29
CA GLY A 58 1.41 -7.60 -20.92
C GLY A 58 1.54 -8.09 -19.46
N PRO A 59 0.55 -8.83 -18.93
CA PRO A 59 0.57 -9.33 -17.55
C PRO A 59 1.73 -10.30 -17.27
N LEU A 60 2.27 -10.25 -16.05
CA LEU A 60 3.17 -11.25 -15.49
C LEU A 60 2.49 -11.93 -14.30
N SER A 61 2.36 -13.26 -14.36
CA SER A 61 1.94 -14.08 -13.23
C SER A 61 3.11 -14.87 -12.65
N ILE A 62 3.26 -14.82 -11.33
CA ILE A 62 4.14 -15.72 -10.58
C ILE A 62 3.24 -16.72 -9.86
N GLU A 63 3.45 -17.99 -10.15
CA GLU A 63 2.73 -19.11 -9.57
C GLU A 63 3.72 -20.15 -9.06
N ARG A 64 3.22 -21.11 -8.30
CA ARG A 64 3.98 -22.30 -7.94
C ARG A 64 3.68 -23.42 -8.94
N ILE A 65 4.65 -24.26 -9.30
CA ILE A 65 4.34 -25.56 -9.91
C ILE A 65 3.53 -26.38 -8.89
N GLY A 66 2.27 -26.69 -9.21
CA GLY A 66 1.37 -27.46 -8.36
C GLY A 66 0.79 -28.67 -9.08
N GLY A 67 1.32 -29.85 -8.77
CA GLY A 67 0.73 -31.14 -9.17
C GLY A 67 0.97 -32.19 -8.09
N PHE A 68 -0.11 -32.84 -7.64
CA PHE A 68 -0.17 -33.88 -6.61
C PHE A 68 0.69 -35.14 -6.90
N CYS A 69 1.39 -35.21 -8.04
CA CYS A 69 2.06 -36.43 -8.50
C CYS A 69 3.57 -36.46 -8.27
N CYS A 70 4.21 -35.36 -7.89
CA CYS A 70 5.66 -35.30 -7.72
C CYS A 70 6.03 -34.33 -6.60
N GLY A 71 5.92 -34.83 -5.37
CA GLY A 71 6.29 -34.12 -4.14
C GLY A 71 7.73 -33.62 -4.15
N THR A 72 7.92 -32.39 -4.61
CA THR A 72 9.14 -31.60 -4.37
C THR A 72 8.71 -30.28 -3.76
N ASP A 73 9.24 -29.98 -2.58
CA ASP A 73 9.01 -28.72 -1.86
C ASP A 73 9.44 -27.52 -2.72
N PRO A 74 8.54 -26.58 -3.06
CA PRO A 74 8.95 -25.32 -3.66
C PRO A 74 8.71 -24.23 -2.60
N GLY A 75 9.49 -24.27 -1.52
CA GLY A 75 9.41 -23.32 -0.39
C GLY A 75 10.71 -22.56 -0.11
N SER A 76 11.76 -22.76 -0.91
CA SER A 76 13.10 -22.19 -0.64
C SER A 76 13.72 -21.52 -1.87
N GLY A 77 12.88 -20.92 -2.72
CA GLY A 77 13.29 -20.24 -3.94
C GLY A 77 13.34 -18.73 -3.81
N ARG A 78 14.25 -18.09 -4.54
CA ARG A 78 14.37 -16.63 -4.64
C ARG A 78 13.53 -16.13 -5.82
N TYR A 79 12.47 -15.37 -5.55
CA TYR A 79 11.71 -14.62 -6.55
C TYR A 79 12.07 -13.14 -6.41
N GLU A 80 12.86 -12.61 -7.34
CA GLU A 80 13.33 -11.22 -7.33
C GLU A 80 12.84 -10.51 -8.59
N ILE A 81 11.94 -9.54 -8.41
CA ILE A 81 11.37 -8.73 -9.47
C ILE A 81 11.92 -7.31 -9.27
N GLU A 82 12.94 -6.93 -10.03
CA GLU A 82 13.76 -5.76 -9.73
C GLU A 82 14.08 -4.93 -10.97
N GLY A 83 13.93 -3.60 -10.91
CA GLY A 83 14.37 -2.73 -12.00
C GLY A 83 13.60 -2.94 -13.32
N ASN A 84 12.33 -3.34 -13.24
CA ASN A 84 11.46 -3.58 -14.40
C ASN A 84 10.41 -2.48 -14.57
N TYR A 85 9.86 -2.36 -15.78
CA TYR A 85 8.67 -1.55 -16.05
C TYR A 85 7.48 -2.46 -16.31
N PHE A 86 6.34 -2.17 -15.70
CA PHE A 86 5.10 -2.91 -15.86
C PHE A 86 4.00 -1.99 -16.37
N GLY A 87 3.33 -2.40 -17.45
CA GLY A 87 2.27 -1.61 -18.10
C GLY A 87 2.77 -0.32 -18.77
N LEU A 88 4.08 -0.18 -18.95
CA LEU A 88 4.76 0.86 -19.70
C LEU A 88 5.69 0.24 -20.74
N ARG A 89 5.97 0.95 -21.83
CA ARG A 89 7.00 0.58 -22.80
C ARG A 89 8.39 0.71 -22.20
N ALA A 90 9.41 0.25 -22.93
CA ALA A 90 10.82 0.32 -22.51
C ALA A 90 11.33 1.76 -22.25
N ASP A 91 10.66 2.78 -22.76
CA ASP A 91 10.96 4.19 -22.45
C ASP A 91 10.55 4.60 -21.03
N GLY A 92 9.69 3.83 -20.34
CA GLY A 92 9.14 4.12 -19.03
C GLY A 92 8.19 5.32 -18.99
N LEU A 93 7.75 5.82 -20.14
CA LEU A 93 6.91 7.00 -20.30
C LEU A 93 5.59 6.65 -21.00
N THR A 94 5.66 5.78 -22.01
CA THR A 94 4.52 5.43 -22.85
C THR A 94 3.75 4.28 -22.21
N PRO A 95 2.45 4.44 -21.89
CA PRO A 95 1.64 3.35 -21.37
C PRO A 95 1.38 2.24 -22.39
N SER A 96 1.34 0.99 -21.90
CA SER A 96 0.84 -0.17 -22.63
C SER A 96 -0.61 -0.44 -22.23
N ALA A 97 -1.46 -0.81 -23.20
CA ALA A 97 -2.85 -1.16 -22.93
C ALA A 97 -2.94 -2.58 -22.35
N VAL A 98 -2.80 -2.70 -21.03
CA VAL A 98 -2.86 -3.97 -20.33
C VAL A 98 -4.20 -4.11 -19.58
N PRO A 99 -5.10 -5.01 -19.99
CA PRO A 99 -6.28 -5.33 -19.21
C PRO A 99 -5.89 -6.18 -17.99
N GLY A 100 -6.61 -6.01 -16.87
CA GLY A 100 -6.45 -6.89 -15.70
C GLY A 100 -5.31 -6.49 -14.76
N ILE A 101 -4.39 -7.42 -14.49
CA ILE A 101 -3.37 -7.28 -13.43
C ILE A 101 -2.00 -7.19 -14.10
N LEU A 102 -1.17 -6.20 -13.77
CA LEU A 102 0.18 -6.10 -14.35
C LEU A 102 1.13 -7.17 -13.79
N LEU A 103 1.17 -7.30 -12.45
CA LEU A 103 1.91 -8.34 -11.75
C LEU A 103 1.01 -9.07 -10.75
N HIS A 104 0.79 -10.35 -10.99
CA HIS A 104 -0.05 -11.20 -10.15
C HIS A 104 0.79 -12.27 -9.47
N ILE A 105 0.82 -12.29 -8.14
CA ILE A 105 1.29 -13.45 -7.39
C ILE A 105 0.07 -14.30 -7.08
N SER A 106 0.02 -15.52 -7.62
CA SER A 106 -1.15 -16.39 -7.56
C SER A 106 -0.85 -17.67 -6.79
N THR A 107 -1.72 -17.96 -5.82
CA THR A 107 -1.71 -19.21 -5.05
C THR A 107 -2.65 -20.28 -5.61
N SER A 108 -3.09 -20.15 -6.87
CA SER A 108 -3.97 -21.12 -7.55
C SER A 108 -3.41 -22.56 -7.50
N SER A 109 -2.07 -22.66 -7.54
CA SER A 109 -1.30 -23.90 -7.57
C SER A 109 -0.51 -24.15 -6.29
N GLY A 110 -0.88 -23.47 -5.19
CA GLY A 110 -0.27 -23.56 -3.87
C GLY A 110 0.46 -22.29 -3.45
N ASN A 111 0.91 -22.26 -2.19
CA ASN A 111 1.48 -21.05 -1.59
C ASN A 111 2.77 -20.59 -2.29
N VAL A 112 2.80 -19.35 -2.75
CA VAL A 112 4.04 -18.67 -3.15
C VAL A 112 4.56 -17.93 -1.93
N ASP A 113 5.83 -18.12 -1.59
CA ASP A 113 6.47 -17.53 -0.42
C ASP A 113 7.66 -16.66 -0.83
N GLY A 114 7.88 -15.54 -0.13
CA GLY A 114 9.17 -14.84 -0.20
C GLY A 114 9.45 -14.01 -1.45
N VAL A 115 8.42 -13.57 -2.21
CA VAL A 115 8.63 -12.71 -3.39
C VAL A 115 9.12 -11.33 -2.99
N ARG A 116 10.23 -10.90 -3.60
CA ARG A 116 10.78 -9.54 -3.49
C ARG A 116 10.46 -8.76 -4.74
N ILE A 117 9.69 -7.69 -4.57
CA ILE A 117 9.30 -6.76 -5.62
C ILE A 117 9.98 -5.43 -5.30
N GLY A 118 11.09 -5.20 -5.97
CA GLY A 118 11.99 -4.08 -5.72
C GLY A 118 12.94 -4.33 -4.54
N GLY A 119 13.46 -3.25 -3.98
CA GLY A 119 14.48 -3.30 -2.94
C GLY A 119 15.02 -1.91 -2.57
N GLU A 120 16.05 -1.87 -1.74
CA GLU A 120 16.65 -0.63 -1.22
C GLU A 120 17.65 0.00 -2.19
N LEU A 121 18.23 -0.79 -3.10
CA LEU A 121 19.20 -0.28 -4.06
C LEU A 121 18.47 0.43 -5.21
N PRO A 122 18.99 1.56 -5.70
CA PRO A 122 18.43 2.26 -6.86
C PRO A 122 18.06 1.35 -8.03
N ALA A 123 18.95 0.41 -8.37
CA ALA A 123 18.78 -0.53 -9.48
C ALA A 123 17.58 -1.48 -9.33
N GLN A 124 17.06 -1.66 -8.11
CA GLN A 124 15.97 -2.59 -7.83
C GLN A 124 14.59 -1.96 -8.03
N ARG A 125 14.48 -0.62 -8.12
CA ARG A 125 13.21 0.09 -8.28
C ARG A 125 12.45 -0.34 -9.53
N ASN A 126 11.29 -0.96 -9.35
CA ASN A 126 10.34 -1.15 -10.45
C ASN A 126 9.45 0.08 -10.64
N VAL A 127 8.86 0.20 -11.83
CA VAL A 127 7.84 1.19 -12.16
C VAL A 127 6.59 0.46 -12.64
N PHE A 128 5.46 0.73 -12.01
CA PHE A 128 4.16 0.23 -12.42
C PHE A 128 3.33 1.42 -12.92
N GLY A 129 2.95 1.38 -14.18
CA GLY A 129 2.08 2.38 -14.79
C GLY A 129 1.05 1.73 -15.69
N SER A 130 0.00 2.46 -16.05
CA SER A 130 -1.06 1.96 -16.92
C SER A 130 -1.66 3.08 -17.74
N ASN A 131 -2.19 2.71 -18.91
CA ASN A 131 -3.08 3.58 -19.69
C ASN A 131 -4.52 3.56 -19.18
N GLY A 132 -4.81 2.71 -18.19
CA GLY A 132 -6.16 2.47 -17.73
C GLY A 132 -6.76 3.76 -17.23
N GLY A 133 -7.67 4.36 -17.98
CA GLY A 133 -8.43 5.51 -17.52
C GLY A 133 -9.41 5.12 -16.42
N ALA A 134 -10.31 6.03 -16.08
CA ALA A 134 -11.34 5.81 -15.07
C ALA A 134 -12.39 4.71 -15.41
N THR A 135 -12.21 3.90 -16.46
CA THR A 135 -13.24 2.94 -16.91
C THR A 135 -12.76 1.49 -16.98
N THR A 136 -11.46 1.22 -16.83
CA THR A 136 -10.89 -0.14 -16.87
C THR A 136 -10.42 -0.57 -15.48
N SER A 137 -10.95 -1.67 -14.97
CA SER A 137 -10.51 -2.29 -13.70
C SER A 137 -9.13 -2.92 -13.87
N THR A 138 -8.09 -2.11 -13.69
CA THR A 138 -6.68 -2.53 -13.76
C THR A 138 -6.04 -2.49 -12.38
N GLU A 139 -5.32 -3.54 -12.00
CA GLU A 139 -4.51 -3.61 -10.78
C GLU A 139 -3.04 -3.56 -11.15
N CYS A 140 -2.24 -2.74 -10.46
CA CYS A 140 -0.80 -2.76 -10.72
C CYS A 140 -0.20 -4.06 -10.15
N LEU A 141 -0.55 -4.41 -8.92
CA LEU A 141 -0.15 -5.68 -8.30
C LEU A 141 -1.35 -6.37 -7.64
N ARG A 142 -1.38 -7.70 -7.73
CA ARG A 142 -2.21 -8.54 -6.86
C ARG A 142 -1.32 -9.49 -6.07
N LEU A 143 -1.37 -9.37 -4.75
CA LEU A 143 -0.50 -10.11 -3.83
C LEU A 143 -1.33 -11.12 -3.03
N THR A 144 -1.25 -12.40 -3.44
CA THR A 144 -1.61 -13.55 -2.60
C THR A 144 -0.32 -14.18 -2.04
N GLY A 145 -0.39 -15.27 -1.27
CA GLY A 145 0.81 -15.94 -0.74
C GLY A 145 1.33 -15.34 0.56
N THR A 146 2.59 -15.63 0.90
CA THR A 146 3.20 -15.26 2.19
C THR A 146 4.58 -14.62 2.12
N HIS A 147 4.92 -13.80 3.12
CA HIS A 147 6.26 -13.22 3.31
C HIS A 147 6.81 -12.43 2.11
N HIS A 148 5.94 -11.70 1.42
CA HIS A 148 6.37 -10.86 0.29
C HIS A 148 6.85 -9.50 0.76
N GLN A 149 7.79 -8.94 0.02
CA GLN A 149 8.38 -7.63 0.26
C GLN A 149 8.17 -6.77 -0.97
N VAL A 150 7.56 -5.61 -0.81
CA VAL A 150 7.34 -4.63 -1.89
C VAL A 150 8.04 -3.35 -1.47
N HIS A 151 9.27 -3.13 -1.92
CA HIS A 151 10.11 -2.03 -1.46
C HIS A 151 10.60 -1.15 -2.60
N GLY A 152 10.64 0.17 -2.36
CA GLY A 152 11.34 1.12 -3.23
C GLY A 152 10.77 1.25 -4.64
N ASN A 153 9.50 0.92 -4.87
CA ASN A 153 8.88 0.98 -6.20
C ASN A 153 8.18 2.33 -6.46
N LEU A 154 8.00 2.66 -7.74
CA LEU A 154 7.05 3.70 -8.18
C LEU A 154 5.78 3.00 -8.68
N ILE A 155 4.66 3.23 -8.01
CA ILE A 155 3.39 2.56 -8.30
C ILE A 155 2.36 3.64 -8.66
N GLY A 156 1.98 3.63 -9.94
CA GLY A 156 1.00 4.53 -10.54
C GLY A 156 1.57 5.80 -11.18
N THR A 157 2.87 5.83 -11.49
CA THR A 157 3.51 6.94 -12.21
C THR A 157 4.26 6.45 -13.45
N ASP A 158 4.73 7.41 -14.24
CA ASP A 158 5.82 7.17 -15.19
C ASP A 158 7.17 6.96 -14.47
N ARG A 159 8.23 6.70 -15.25
CA ARG A 159 9.59 6.53 -14.72
C ARG A 159 10.16 7.76 -14.02
N SER A 160 9.68 8.97 -14.36
CA SER A 160 10.12 10.19 -13.69
C SER A 160 9.55 10.29 -12.28
N GLY A 161 8.40 9.66 -12.03
CA GLY A 161 7.67 9.77 -10.77
C GLY A 161 6.91 11.09 -10.62
N MET A 162 6.78 11.85 -11.71
CA MET A 162 6.15 13.17 -11.76
C MET A 162 4.84 13.18 -12.55
N LEU A 163 4.58 12.15 -13.37
CA LEU A 163 3.34 12.03 -14.14
C LEU A 163 2.50 10.87 -13.62
N ALA A 164 1.22 11.13 -13.33
CA ALA A 164 0.25 10.10 -12.95
C ALA A 164 -0.08 9.18 -14.14
N LEU A 165 0.22 7.89 -13.99
CA LEU A 165 -0.14 6.81 -14.91
C LEU A 165 -0.70 5.63 -14.09
N GLY A 166 -1.63 5.95 -13.20
CA GLY A 166 -2.14 5.01 -12.20
C GLY A 166 -2.98 3.87 -12.77
N CYS A 167 -2.86 2.69 -12.16
CA CYS A 167 -3.88 1.66 -12.24
C CYS A 167 -5.17 2.09 -11.51
N THR A 168 -6.27 1.33 -11.65
CA THR A 168 -7.45 1.51 -10.80
C THR A 168 -7.09 1.37 -9.33
N THR A 169 -6.44 0.25 -9.02
CA THR A 169 -5.94 -0.07 -7.69
C THR A 169 -4.43 -0.30 -7.80
N GLY A 170 -3.65 0.30 -6.91
CA GLY A 170 -2.21 0.04 -6.84
C GLY A 170 -1.94 -1.42 -6.48
N ILE A 171 -2.30 -1.82 -5.26
CA ILE A 171 -2.15 -3.19 -4.77
C ILE A 171 -3.49 -3.73 -4.32
N LEU A 172 -3.92 -4.85 -4.90
CA LEU A 172 -4.92 -5.73 -4.29
C LEU A 172 -4.20 -6.74 -3.39
N LEU A 173 -4.41 -6.62 -2.08
CA LEU A 173 -3.72 -7.37 -1.06
C LEU A 173 -4.63 -8.45 -0.48
N GLN A 174 -4.20 -9.72 -0.62
CA GLN A 174 -4.92 -10.91 -0.18
C GLN A 174 -4.00 -11.94 0.53
N GLY A 175 -2.70 -11.64 0.65
CA GLY A 175 -1.69 -12.51 1.27
C GLY A 175 -1.47 -12.27 2.77
N GLN A 176 -0.48 -12.97 3.34
CA GLN A 176 -0.12 -12.87 4.76
C GLN A 176 1.35 -12.53 4.95
N ALA A 177 1.66 -11.76 6.00
CA ALA A 177 3.02 -11.30 6.31
C ALA A 177 3.64 -10.54 5.13
N ILE A 178 2.89 -9.57 4.59
CA ILE A 178 3.32 -8.77 3.44
C ILE A 178 3.87 -7.44 3.95
N ASP A 179 5.13 -7.15 3.62
CA ASP A 179 5.78 -5.88 3.92
C ASP A 179 5.66 -4.96 2.69
N ILE A 180 4.92 -3.86 2.84
CA ILE A 180 4.72 -2.85 1.80
C ILE A 180 5.44 -1.59 2.26
N GLY A 181 6.60 -1.37 1.68
CA GLY A 181 7.58 -0.42 2.18
C GLY A 181 8.29 -0.95 3.41
N GLY A 182 8.95 -0.07 4.15
CA GLY A 182 9.68 -0.46 5.35
C GLY A 182 10.26 0.74 6.10
N SER A 183 11.02 0.47 7.17
CA SER A 183 11.61 1.49 8.03
C SER A 183 13.00 1.96 7.60
N GLY A 184 13.55 1.42 6.52
CA GLY A 184 14.73 1.93 5.83
C GLY A 184 14.39 3.11 4.92
N SER A 185 15.30 4.08 4.80
CA SER A 185 15.08 5.33 4.03
C SER A 185 14.79 5.12 2.53
N ALA A 186 15.20 3.98 1.98
CA ALA A 186 14.97 3.59 0.58
C ALA A 186 13.88 2.52 0.40
N GLN A 187 13.30 2.00 1.49
CA GLN A 187 12.31 0.91 1.41
C GLN A 187 10.92 1.40 1.02
N GLY A 188 10.57 2.66 1.29
CA GLY A 188 9.25 3.22 1.00
C GLY A 188 8.90 3.24 -0.50
N ASN A 189 7.68 2.82 -0.83
CA ASN A 189 7.14 2.95 -2.19
C ASN A 189 6.46 4.31 -2.38
N LEU A 190 6.35 4.72 -3.64
CA LEU A 190 5.47 5.80 -4.06
C LEU A 190 4.17 5.21 -4.61
N PHE A 191 3.03 5.69 -4.12
CA PHE A 191 1.70 5.41 -4.65
C PHE A 191 1.06 6.71 -5.11
N ALA A 192 0.79 6.86 -6.39
CA ALA A 192 0.28 8.12 -6.94
C ALA A 192 -0.63 7.87 -8.15
N GLY A 193 -1.54 8.81 -8.41
CA GLY A 193 -2.33 8.82 -9.64
C GLY A 193 -3.33 7.67 -9.83
N HIS A 194 -3.52 6.79 -8.84
CA HIS A 194 -4.49 5.70 -8.94
C HIS A 194 -5.93 6.22 -8.98
N HIS A 195 -6.75 5.60 -9.82
CA HIS A 195 -8.11 6.07 -10.06
C HIS A 195 -9.03 5.84 -8.86
N ASP A 196 -8.87 4.74 -8.12
CA ASP A 196 -9.70 4.43 -6.95
C ASP A 196 -8.90 4.52 -5.65
N ARG A 197 -7.88 3.69 -5.49
CA ARG A 197 -7.16 3.52 -4.22
C ARG A 197 -5.72 3.04 -4.44
N ALA A 198 -4.84 3.30 -3.48
CA ALA A 198 -3.48 2.77 -3.51
C ALA A 198 -3.46 1.31 -3.10
N ILE A 199 -4.14 0.95 -2.01
CA ILE A 199 -4.12 -0.42 -1.48
C ILE A 199 -5.56 -0.83 -1.10
N SER A 200 -6.03 -1.94 -1.66
CA SER A 200 -7.27 -2.61 -1.22
C SER A 200 -6.89 -3.90 -0.50
N ILE A 201 -7.38 -4.05 0.72
CA ILE A 201 -7.17 -5.23 1.57
C ILE A 201 -8.46 -6.04 1.53
N SER A 202 -8.45 -7.09 0.72
CA SER A 202 -9.59 -7.95 0.48
C SER A 202 -9.18 -9.40 0.70
N GLY A 203 -10.16 -10.30 0.83
CA GLY A 203 -9.88 -11.71 0.99
C GLY A 203 -10.76 -12.55 0.09
N THR A 204 -10.26 -13.71 -0.28
CA THR A 204 -11.12 -14.83 -0.64
C THR A 204 -11.36 -15.64 0.64
N GLN A 205 -12.54 -16.25 0.79
CA GLN A 205 -12.93 -17.00 2.01
C GLN A 205 -11.93 -18.11 2.39
N THR A 206 -11.03 -18.50 1.47
CA THR A 206 -10.01 -19.53 1.62
C THR A 206 -8.62 -19.01 2.05
N ALA A 207 -8.35 -17.70 2.03
CA ALA A 207 -7.00 -17.14 2.20
C ALA A 207 -6.53 -16.94 3.66
N GLY A 208 -7.35 -17.28 4.66
CA GLY A 208 -7.05 -16.97 6.07
C GLY A 208 -7.03 -15.47 6.36
N THR A 209 -6.46 -15.06 7.50
CA THR A 209 -6.36 -13.64 7.88
C THR A 209 -5.28 -12.94 7.06
N VAL A 210 -5.65 -11.88 6.32
CA VAL A 210 -4.70 -11.03 5.60
C VAL A 210 -3.81 -10.31 6.60
N LYS A 211 -2.48 -10.30 6.40
CA LYS A 211 -1.56 -9.64 7.33
C LYS A 211 -0.56 -8.77 6.59
N ALA A 212 -0.43 -7.52 7.00
CA ALA A 212 0.42 -6.55 6.33
C ALA A 212 1.04 -5.53 7.26
N VAL A 213 2.25 -5.09 6.91
CA VAL A 213 2.91 -3.92 7.48
C VAL A 213 3.15 -2.93 6.36
N ILE A 214 2.62 -1.71 6.50
CA ILE A 214 2.66 -0.66 5.47
C ILE A 214 3.42 0.52 6.06
N GLN A 215 4.68 0.71 5.67
CA GLN A 215 5.60 1.64 6.34
C GLN A 215 6.45 2.45 5.36
N GLY A 216 6.76 3.69 5.73
CA GLY A 216 7.68 4.57 4.99
C GLY A 216 7.21 4.97 3.58
N ASN A 217 5.99 4.64 3.18
CA ASN A 217 5.47 4.91 1.85
C ASN A 217 4.99 6.36 1.70
N ARG A 218 4.87 6.82 0.45
CA ARG A 218 4.28 8.12 0.10
C ARG A 218 3.06 7.91 -0.76
N PHE A 219 1.96 8.57 -0.43
CA PHE A 219 0.67 8.44 -1.11
C PHE A 219 0.20 9.80 -1.62
N GLY A 220 -0.21 9.88 -2.89
CA GLY A 220 -0.90 11.03 -3.46
C GLY A 220 0.00 12.23 -3.81
N VAL A 221 1.31 12.02 -3.82
CA VAL A 221 2.33 13.04 -4.10
C VAL A 221 3.38 12.48 -5.05
N ALA A 222 4.06 13.32 -5.81
CA ALA A 222 5.17 12.94 -6.68
C ALA A 222 6.46 12.64 -5.88
N VAL A 223 7.50 12.19 -6.60
CA VAL A 223 8.82 11.89 -6.03
C VAL A 223 9.50 13.06 -5.33
N ASP A 224 9.19 14.29 -5.76
CA ASP A 224 9.66 15.54 -5.12
C ASP A 224 9.06 15.77 -3.72
N GLY A 225 8.04 15.00 -3.35
CA GLY A 225 7.36 15.10 -2.08
C GLY A 225 6.44 16.32 -1.94
N SER A 226 6.19 17.08 -3.01
CA SER A 226 5.39 18.30 -2.97
C SER A 226 4.39 18.46 -4.12
N THR A 227 4.66 17.90 -5.31
CA THR A 227 3.76 17.99 -6.44
C THR A 227 2.55 17.06 -6.22
N PRO A 228 1.31 17.56 -6.23
CA PRO A 228 0.13 16.74 -6.02
C PRO A 228 -0.08 15.73 -7.16
N LEU A 229 -0.16 14.44 -6.83
CA LEU A 229 -0.57 13.37 -7.75
C LEU A 229 -1.66 12.51 -7.07
N PRO A 230 -2.87 13.07 -6.89
CA PRO A 230 -3.88 12.52 -6.01
C PRO A 230 -4.33 11.11 -6.43
N ILE A 231 -4.73 10.34 -5.43
CA ILE A 231 -5.37 9.03 -5.57
C ILE A 231 -6.89 9.20 -5.40
N GLY A 232 -7.68 8.37 -6.07
CA GLY A 232 -9.13 8.43 -6.01
C GLY A 232 -9.68 9.53 -6.93
N THR A 233 -9.22 9.58 -8.17
CA THR A 233 -9.70 10.56 -9.16
C THR A 233 -10.98 10.09 -9.88
N ARG A 234 -11.32 8.80 -9.82
CA ARG A 234 -12.57 8.25 -10.34
C ARG A 234 -13.74 8.58 -9.41
N ASN A 235 -14.93 8.75 -9.99
CA ASN A 235 -16.19 8.91 -9.25
C ASN A 235 -16.06 9.91 -8.08
N VAL A 236 -15.65 11.15 -8.38
CA VAL A 236 -15.38 12.22 -7.39
C VAL A 236 -16.55 12.55 -6.46
N ASN A 237 -17.75 12.04 -6.77
CA ASN A 237 -18.97 12.18 -5.97
C ASN A 237 -19.17 11.03 -4.97
N SER A 238 -18.29 10.01 -4.96
CA SER A 238 -18.36 8.89 -4.02
C SER A 238 -17.56 9.18 -2.75
N ASN A 239 -18.14 8.90 -1.60
CA ASN A 239 -17.46 9.00 -0.29
C ASN A 239 -16.53 7.80 -0.03
N ASP A 240 -16.48 6.82 -0.94
CA ASP A 240 -16.00 5.45 -0.70
C ASP A 240 -14.67 5.12 -1.40
N LEU A 241 -13.75 6.09 -1.42
CA LEU A 241 -12.46 5.97 -2.11
C LEU A 241 -11.28 6.40 -1.23
N PRO A 242 -11.05 5.69 -0.11
CA PRO A 242 -9.86 5.91 0.70
C PRO A 242 -8.60 5.45 -0.03
N MET A 243 -7.45 6.02 0.35
CA MET A 243 -6.16 5.59 -0.21
C MET A 243 -5.84 4.14 0.17
N ILE A 244 -6.16 3.75 1.40
CA ILE A 244 -6.07 2.37 1.88
C ILE A 244 -7.45 1.93 2.37
N ARG A 245 -7.96 0.83 1.81
CA ARG A 245 -9.28 0.28 2.18
C ARG A 245 -9.16 -1.13 2.72
N GLY A 246 -9.77 -1.38 3.87
CA GLY A 246 -10.15 -2.73 4.31
C GLY A 246 -11.56 -3.05 3.82
N ASP A 247 -11.70 -4.15 3.09
CA ASP A 247 -12.99 -4.61 2.57
C ASP A 247 -13.62 -5.63 3.53
N ASN A 248 -13.94 -6.82 3.03
CA ASN A 248 -14.75 -7.83 3.68
C ASN A 248 -13.94 -9.01 4.21
N THR A 249 -12.70 -8.79 4.68
CA THR A 249 -11.79 -9.86 5.13
C THR A 249 -11.24 -9.65 6.54
N ALA A 250 -11.00 -10.77 7.24
CA ALA A 250 -10.21 -10.77 8.46
C ALA A 250 -8.80 -10.24 8.17
N SER A 251 -8.36 -9.23 8.90
CA SER A 251 -7.11 -8.53 8.58
C SER A 251 -6.36 -8.04 9.81
N VAL A 252 -5.04 -8.24 9.82
CA VAL A 252 -4.11 -7.65 10.81
C VAL A 252 -3.15 -6.74 10.08
N VAL A 253 -3.32 -5.43 10.23
CA VAL A 253 -2.62 -4.43 9.43
C VAL A 253 -1.97 -3.41 10.36
N ARG A 254 -0.69 -3.12 10.13
CA ARG A 254 0.00 -1.96 10.72
C ARG A 254 0.27 -0.95 9.62
N ILE A 255 -0.15 0.29 9.81
CA ILE A 255 0.09 1.42 8.90
C ILE A 255 0.90 2.46 9.64
N GLY A 256 2.18 2.57 9.28
CA GLY A 256 3.15 3.43 9.93
C GLY A 256 3.90 2.74 11.06
N GLY A 257 4.44 3.51 11.99
CA GLY A 257 5.22 3.01 13.12
C GLY A 257 5.68 4.12 14.06
N SER A 258 6.40 3.74 15.12
CA SER A 258 6.90 4.69 16.14
C SER A 258 8.17 5.44 15.73
N THR A 259 8.82 5.06 14.64
CA THR A 259 10.03 5.75 14.15
C THR A 259 9.69 6.67 12.98
N PRO A 260 10.40 7.80 12.80
CA PRO A 260 10.19 8.70 11.66
C PRO A 260 10.32 8.02 10.30
N ALA A 261 11.15 6.97 10.20
CA ALA A 261 11.35 6.24 8.96
C ALA A 261 10.22 5.24 8.66
N ALA A 262 9.50 4.76 9.68
CA ALA A 262 8.30 3.95 9.49
C ALA A 262 7.07 4.79 9.09
N ALA A 263 7.10 6.11 9.28
CA ALA A 263 5.99 7.01 8.99
C ALA A 263 5.66 7.05 7.49
N ASN A 264 4.42 6.66 7.13
CA ASN A 264 3.93 6.95 5.78
C ASN A 264 3.60 8.44 5.66
N LEU A 265 3.68 8.98 4.44
CA LEU A 265 3.18 10.30 4.09
C LEU A 265 1.92 10.15 3.25
N PHE A 266 0.78 10.59 3.76
CA PHE A 266 -0.47 10.69 2.99
C PHE A 266 -0.68 12.14 2.57
N ALA A 267 -0.77 12.41 1.26
CA ALA A 267 -0.84 13.76 0.76
C ALA A 267 -1.90 13.96 -0.32
N HIS A 268 -2.52 15.14 -0.34
CA HIS A 268 -3.51 15.56 -1.33
C HIS A 268 -4.71 14.63 -1.53
N ALA A 269 -5.06 13.84 -0.51
CA ALA A 269 -6.29 13.07 -0.50
C ALA A 269 -7.50 13.98 -0.63
N GLY A 270 -8.44 13.59 -1.49
CA GLY A 270 -9.64 14.37 -1.78
C GLY A 270 -9.40 15.65 -2.58
N LEU A 271 -8.18 15.92 -3.05
CA LEU A 271 -7.91 17.04 -3.95
C LEU A 271 -8.73 16.91 -5.24
N GLY A 272 -9.36 18.01 -5.68
CA GLY A 272 -10.23 18.03 -6.86
C GLY A 272 -11.66 17.52 -6.64
N ARG A 273 -11.98 17.01 -5.45
CA ARG A 273 -13.35 16.61 -5.09
C ARG A 273 -14.17 17.78 -4.53
N PRO A 274 -15.51 17.75 -4.65
CA PRO A 274 -16.37 18.75 -4.02
C PRO A 274 -16.17 18.80 -2.49
N PRO A 275 -16.49 19.93 -1.83
CA PRO A 275 -16.49 20.04 -0.36
C PRO A 275 -17.49 19.05 0.28
N LEU A 276 -17.28 18.74 1.57
CA LEU A 276 -18.05 17.78 2.39
C LEU A 276 -19.55 17.68 2.02
N PRO A 277 -20.12 16.46 1.99
CA PRO A 277 -19.60 15.21 2.57
C PRO A 277 -18.68 14.39 1.65
N SER A 278 -18.30 14.87 0.46
CA SER A 278 -17.62 14.10 -0.61
C SER A 278 -16.13 13.82 -0.45
N THR A 279 -15.57 14.00 0.76
CA THR A 279 -14.13 13.81 0.95
C THR A 279 -13.82 12.49 1.67
N PRO A 280 -13.22 11.50 0.99
CA PRO A 280 -12.97 10.20 1.57
C PRO A 280 -11.88 10.26 2.66
N PRO A 281 -11.88 9.31 3.61
CA PRO A 281 -10.83 9.18 4.60
C PRO A 281 -9.52 8.68 3.95
N TYR A 282 -8.36 8.84 4.59
CA TYR A 282 -7.11 8.29 4.02
C TYR A 282 -7.04 6.79 4.18
N VAL A 283 -7.39 6.31 5.38
CA VAL A 283 -7.51 4.89 5.71
C VAL A 283 -8.94 4.59 6.12
N GLN A 284 -9.53 3.59 5.50
CA GLN A 284 -10.75 2.97 5.96
C GLN A 284 -10.44 1.55 6.43
N THR A 285 -10.78 1.22 7.66
CA THR A 285 -10.55 -0.13 8.19
C THR A 285 -11.60 -1.11 7.65
N ALA A 286 -11.32 -2.42 7.77
CA ALA A 286 -12.27 -3.46 7.38
C ALA A 286 -13.62 -3.32 8.10
N VAL A 287 -14.69 -3.60 7.35
CA VAL A 287 -16.06 -3.22 7.69
C VAL A 287 -16.93 -4.43 8.00
N SER A 288 -16.44 -5.63 7.67
CA SER A 288 -17.14 -6.88 7.96
C SER A 288 -16.94 -7.29 9.40
N GLY A 289 -17.95 -7.99 9.94
CA GLY A 289 -17.88 -8.68 11.23
C GLY A 289 -16.90 -9.86 11.21
N LEU A 290 -15.67 -9.67 10.73
CA LEU A 290 -14.59 -10.64 10.72
C LEU A 290 -13.50 -10.20 11.71
N PRO A 291 -12.78 -11.13 12.36
CA PRO A 291 -11.75 -10.80 13.33
C PRO A 291 -10.59 -10.04 12.66
N GLY A 292 -10.03 -9.03 13.34
CA GLY A 292 -8.93 -8.27 12.80
C GLY A 292 -8.35 -7.27 13.79
N ARG A 293 -7.20 -6.69 13.43
CA ARG A 293 -6.52 -5.68 14.23
C ARG A 293 -5.80 -4.68 13.33
N TRP A 294 -6.19 -3.42 13.41
CA TRP A 294 -5.57 -2.34 12.63
C TRP A 294 -4.83 -1.39 13.59
N GLU A 295 -3.54 -1.23 13.38
CA GLU A 295 -2.72 -0.22 14.05
C GLU A 295 -2.39 0.89 13.04
N ILE A 296 -2.76 2.12 13.32
CA ILE A 296 -2.45 3.27 12.45
C ILE A 296 -1.66 4.26 13.31
N LEU A 297 -0.35 4.34 13.11
CA LEU A 297 0.58 4.95 14.06
C LEU A 297 1.61 5.82 13.34
N GLY A 298 1.86 7.02 13.84
CA GLY A 298 3.00 7.86 13.45
C GLY A 298 3.05 8.23 11.97
N ASN A 299 1.92 8.22 11.27
CA ASN A 299 1.85 8.67 9.87
C ASN A 299 1.85 10.18 9.79
N ARG A 300 2.29 10.74 8.66
CA ARG A 300 2.27 12.19 8.36
C ARG A 300 1.22 12.47 7.30
N TYR A 301 0.60 13.63 7.39
CA TYR A 301 -0.48 14.02 6.48
C TYR A 301 -0.16 15.38 5.85
N ARG A 302 -0.57 15.65 4.60
CA ARG A 302 -0.26 16.93 3.95
C ARG A 302 -1.29 17.35 2.92
N GLY A 303 -1.82 18.56 3.02
CA GLY A 303 -2.72 19.16 2.03
C GLY A 303 -3.94 18.29 1.75
N ASN A 304 -4.31 17.46 2.72
CA ASN A 304 -5.39 16.51 2.59
C ASN A 304 -6.71 17.16 2.97
N ARG A 305 -7.77 16.71 2.32
CA ARG A 305 -9.14 17.03 2.69
C ARG A 305 -9.73 15.76 3.32
N GLY A 306 -10.54 15.89 4.38
CA GLY A 306 -11.23 14.74 4.99
C GLY A 306 -10.58 14.19 6.26
N ALA A 307 -11.15 13.10 6.78
CA ALA A 307 -10.70 12.47 8.02
C ALA A 307 -9.44 11.62 7.82
N GLY A 308 -8.61 11.55 8.87
CA GLY A 308 -7.45 10.65 8.92
C GLY A 308 -7.82 9.19 8.65
N ILE A 309 -8.79 8.73 9.43
CA ILE A 309 -9.16 7.33 9.59
C ILE A 309 -10.70 7.27 9.65
N ASP A 310 -11.27 6.29 8.97
CA ASP A 310 -12.68 5.91 9.09
C ASP A 310 -12.77 4.44 9.54
N THR A 311 -13.35 4.22 10.72
CA THR A 311 -13.55 2.89 11.30
C THR A 311 -14.92 2.29 10.98
N THR A 312 -15.73 2.97 10.16
CA THR A 312 -17.19 2.83 10.14
C THR A 312 -17.78 2.46 8.79
N ASN A 313 -17.09 2.77 7.69
CA ASN A 313 -17.62 2.70 6.31
C ASN A 313 -18.87 3.53 6.04
N ALA A 314 -19.29 4.39 6.97
CA ALA A 314 -20.52 5.13 6.85
C ALA A 314 -20.32 6.48 6.14
N GLY A 315 -19.09 6.79 5.71
CA GLY A 315 -18.75 8.09 5.10
C GLY A 315 -19.09 9.28 6.01
N SER A 316 -19.28 9.03 7.32
CA SER A 316 -19.88 10.00 8.24
C SER A 316 -18.96 10.26 9.42
N GLY A 317 -18.11 11.28 9.27
CA GLY A 317 -17.65 12.13 10.36
C GLY A 317 -16.83 11.47 11.47
N ARG A 318 -16.34 12.34 12.37
CA ARG A 318 -15.71 11.96 13.63
C ARG A 318 -16.78 11.32 14.51
N ARG A 319 -16.48 10.18 15.15
CA ARG A 319 -17.39 9.59 16.13
C ARG A 319 -17.61 10.57 17.30
N PRO A 320 -18.83 10.70 17.84
CA PRO A 320 -19.04 11.42 19.10
C PRO A 320 -18.15 10.84 20.20
N THR A 321 -17.80 11.64 21.20
CA THR A 321 -17.14 11.13 22.42
C THR A 321 -18.23 10.78 23.43
N ASP A 322 -18.73 9.54 23.38
CA ASP A 322 -19.78 9.06 24.30
C ASP A 322 -19.19 8.47 25.59
N VAL A 323 -20.00 8.41 26.65
CA VAL A 323 -19.51 7.94 27.96
C VAL A 323 -19.26 6.44 27.93
N GLY A 324 -18.04 6.03 28.27
CA GLY A 324 -17.69 4.62 28.45
C GLY A 324 -17.50 3.81 27.16
N ASP A 325 -17.49 4.46 25.98
CA ASP A 325 -17.41 3.81 24.65
C ASP A 325 -18.50 2.75 24.49
N SER A 326 -19.76 3.19 24.51
CA SER A 326 -20.93 2.29 24.56
C SER A 326 -21.29 1.68 23.20
N ASP A 327 -20.52 2.03 22.16
CA ASP A 327 -20.74 1.64 20.80
C ASP A 327 -20.67 0.11 20.63
N SER A 328 -21.83 -0.47 20.28
CA SER A 328 -22.02 -1.93 20.18
C SER A 328 -21.68 -2.52 18.81
N ALA A 329 -20.99 -1.78 17.94
CA ALA A 329 -20.57 -2.33 16.66
C ALA A 329 -19.58 -3.48 16.90
N THR A 330 -19.86 -4.61 16.26
CA THR A 330 -19.35 -5.92 16.70
C THR A 330 -17.84 -6.06 16.86
N ARG A 331 -16.96 -5.19 16.29
CA ARG A 331 -15.51 -5.50 16.19
C ARG A 331 -14.49 -4.35 16.25
N SER A 332 -14.79 -3.11 15.83
CA SER A 332 -13.89 -1.97 16.08
C SER A 332 -14.16 -1.29 17.43
N LYS A 333 -15.26 -1.65 18.10
CA LYS A 333 -15.85 -0.93 19.24
C LYS A 333 -16.09 0.57 18.97
N LEU A 334 -15.85 1.01 17.73
CA LEU A 334 -15.95 2.38 17.24
C LEU A 334 -15.28 3.41 18.16
N GLN A 335 -14.01 3.17 18.50
CA GLN A 335 -13.21 4.02 19.37
C GLN A 335 -13.58 5.50 19.25
N ASN A 336 -13.95 6.07 20.40
CA ASN A 336 -14.30 7.47 20.53
C ASN A 336 -13.27 8.40 19.91
N PHE A 337 -13.76 9.42 19.20
CA PHE A 337 -12.87 10.46 18.68
C PHE A 337 -12.30 11.26 19.87
N PRO A 338 -10.97 11.48 19.95
CA PRO A 338 -10.39 12.29 21.00
C PRO A 338 -10.88 13.75 20.95
N VAL A 339 -11.31 14.29 22.09
CA VAL A 339 -11.72 15.70 22.21
C VAL A 339 -10.71 16.45 23.05
N ILE A 340 -10.17 17.53 22.50
CA ILE A 340 -9.40 18.52 23.24
C ILE A 340 -10.38 19.50 23.87
N SER A 341 -10.42 19.56 25.20
CA SER A 341 -11.33 20.43 25.97
C SER A 341 -10.70 21.78 26.30
N ALA A 342 -9.39 21.82 26.48
CA ALA A 342 -8.64 23.05 26.66
C ALA A 342 -7.20 22.88 26.15
N PHE A 343 -6.58 23.99 25.78
CA PHE A 343 -5.15 24.06 25.57
C PHE A 343 -4.64 25.41 26.06
N ARG A 344 -3.39 25.44 26.52
CA ARG A 344 -2.71 26.68 26.87
C ARG A 344 -1.23 26.60 26.53
N ARG A 345 -0.67 27.76 26.18
CA ARG A 345 0.78 27.91 26.03
C ARG A 345 1.41 28.09 27.41
N ASN A 346 2.42 27.30 27.72
CA ASN A 346 3.23 27.41 28.93
C ASN A 346 4.71 27.52 28.51
N GLY A 347 5.20 28.75 28.32
CA GLY A 347 6.52 29.01 27.75
C GLY A 347 6.65 28.46 26.33
N ASP A 348 7.57 27.51 26.15
CA ASP A 348 7.83 26.80 24.88
C ASP A 348 7.02 25.50 24.74
N ALA A 349 6.19 25.16 25.73
CA ALA A 349 5.31 24.00 25.70
C ALA A 349 3.85 24.39 25.40
N ILE A 350 3.09 23.42 24.86
CA ILE A 350 1.63 23.46 24.81
C ILE A 350 1.12 22.39 25.77
N GLU A 351 0.31 22.80 26.74
CA GLU A 351 -0.43 21.90 27.61
C GLU A 351 -1.82 21.69 27.00
N VAL A 352 -2.26 20.44 26.91
CA VAL A 352 -3.52 20.04 26.29
C VAL A 352 -4.31 19.18 27.28
N ASP A 353 -5.51 19.63 27.62
CA ASP A 353 -6.50 18.80 28.30
C ASP A 353 -7.34 18.10 27.23
N TYR A 354 -7.37 16.77 27.28
CA TYR A 354 -8.10 15.97 26.31
C TYR A 354 -8.84 14.82 26.99
N LEU A 355 -9.86 14.30 26.31
CA LEU A 355 -10.63 13.15 26.73
C LEU A 355 -10.76 12.16 25.57
N VAL A 356 -10.41 10.90 25.85
CA VAL A 356 -10.84 9.74 25.07
C VAL A 356 -11.62 8.88 26.03
N ASP A 357 -12.94 9.10 26.09
CA ASP A 357 -13.79 8.40 27.04
C ASP A 357 -13.89 6.92 26.62
N SER A 358 -13.63 6.01 27.56
CA SER A 358 -13.75 4.57 27.36
C SER A 358 -13.92 3.87 28.70
N SER A 359 -14.74 2.83 28.72
CA SER A 359 -14.83 1.93 29.86
C SER A 359 -13.56 1.07 29.98
N PHE A 360 -13.07 0.90 31.22
CA PHE A 360 -11.86 0.14 31.55
C PHE A 360 -12.19 -1.14 32.33
N ALA A 361 -11.50 -2.23 32.01
CA ALA A 361 -11.34 -3.38 32.91
C ALA A 361 -9.94 -4.01 32.78
N ALA A 362 -9.46 -4.62 33.87
CA ALA A 362 -8.16 -5.31 33.91
C ALA A 362 -8.08 -6.48 32.91
N VAL A 363 -9.21 -7.09 32.58
CA VAL A 363 -9.38 -7.99 31.43
C VAL A 363 -10.52 -7.42 30.60
N PRO A 364 -10.24 -6.78 29.45
CA PRO A 364 -11.27 -6.13 28.66
C PRO A 364 -12.31 -7.14 28.15
N GLY A 365 -13.58 -6.93 28.50
CA GLY A 365 -14.69 -7.61 27.88
C GLY A 365 -14.90 -7.18 26.41
N ALA A 366 -15.88 -7.77 25.74
CA ALA A 366 -16.41 -7.18 24.52
C ALA A 366 -16.88 -5.73 24.82
N GLY A 367 -16.50 -4.75 24.00
CA GLY A 367 -16.82 -3.32 24.22
C GLY A 367 -15.77 -2.46 24.95
N GLN A 368 -14.83 -3.01 25.73
CA GLN A 368 -13.85 -2.18 26.47
C GLN A 368 -12.53 -1.89 25.74
N SER A 369 -11.97 -0.68 25.85
CA SER A 369 -10.62 -0.39 25.35
C SER A 369 -9.55 -1.12 26.14
N THR A 370 -8.49 -1.54 25.45
CA THR A 370 -7.28 -2.06 26.10
C THR A 370 -6.37 -0.89 26.44
N TYR A 371 -6.07 -0.72 27.73
CA TYR A 371 -5.13 0.29 28.20
C TYR A 371 -3.69 -0.28 28.30
N PRO A 372 -2.65 0.56 28.18
CA PRO A 372 -2.73 2.02 27.94
C PRO A 372 -3.17 2.37 26.51
N LEU A 373 -3.99 3.41 26.37
CA LEU A 373 -4.26 4.02 25.07
C LEU A 373 -3.01 4.73 24.56
N ARG A 374 -2.72 4.61 23.27
CA ARG A 374 -1.76 5.45 22.57
C ARG A 374 -2.51 6.60 21.91
N ILE A 375 -2.09 7.82 22.20
CA ILE A 375 -2.68 9.05 21.65
C ILE A 375 -1.58 9.80 20.93
N GLU A 376 -1.86 10.32 19.75
CA GLU A 376 -0.86 10.99 18.93
C GLU A 376 -1.32 12.41 18.66
N PHE A 377 -0.49 13.38 19.05
CA PHE A 377 -0.76 14.79 18.83
C PHE A 377 -0.11 15.24 17.54
N TYR A 378 -0.88 15.93 16.71
CA TYR A 378 -0.42 16.39 15.42
C TYR A 378 -0.60 17.91 15.26
N ALA A 379 0.34 18.55 14.57
CA ALA A 379 0.13 19.90 14.05
C ALA A 379 -1.08 19.88 13.11
N ALA A 380 -1.97 20.88 13.15
CA ALA A 380 -3.14 20.87 12.28
C ALA A 380 -2.77 21.14 10.81
N ASP A 381 -3.34 20.37 9.89
CA ASP A 381 -3.37 20.65 8.45
C ASP A 381 -4.76 20.28 7.91
N GLY A 382 -5.63 21.30 7.81
CA GLY A 382 -7.04 21.10 7.49
C GLY A 382 -7.76 20.26 8.56
N ALA A 383 -8.40 19.17 8.13
CA ALA A 383 -9.18 18.28 9.00
C ALA A 383 -8.33 17.13 9.60
N ALA A 384 -7.04 17.07 9.29
CA ALA A 384 -6.09 16.04 9.72
C ALA A 384 -4.80 16.64 10.30
N GLY A 385 -3.90 15.77 10.75
CA GLY A 385 -2.65 16.16 11.41
C GLY A 385 -1.44 16.19 10.47
N ALA A 386 -0.73 17.30 10.30
CA ALA A 386 0.41 17.40 9.40
C ALA A 386 1.63 16.58 9.87
N GLU A 387 2.11 16.92 11.06
CA GLU A 387 3.36 16.41 11.64
C GLU A 387 3.10 15.93 13.07
N LEU A 388 3.65 14.77 13.42
CA LEU A 388 3.55 14.21 14.76
C LEU A 388 4.37 15.07 15.74
N LEU A 389 3.70 15.65 16.71
CA LEU A 389 4.29 16.52 17.74
C LEU A 389 4.68 15.74 19.00
N GLY A 390 3.98 14.64 19.30
CA GLY A 390 4.19 13.84 20.50
C GLY A 390 3.22 12.67 20.62
N VAL A 391 3.53 11.78 21.57
CA VAL A 391 2.74 10.59 21.94
C VAL A 391 2.38 10.67 23.43
#